data_AF-A0A351SZN1-F1
#
_entry.id   AF-A0A351SZN1-F1
#
_cell.length_a   1.000
_cell.length_b   1.000
_cell.length_c   1.000
_cell.angle_alpha   90.00
_cell.angle_beta   90.00
_cell.angle_gamma   90.00
#
_symmetry.space_group_name_H-M   'P 1'
#
loop_
_entity.id
_entity.type
_entity.pdbx_description
1 polymer ?
#
loop_
_entity_poly.entity_id
_entity_poly.type
_entity_poly.pdbx_seq_one_letter_code
_entity_poly.pdbx_strand_id
1 'polypeptide(L)'
;MDRLARLPAAWSHRTSSARRIISGLWDVLVRNLESPEQKLDRLRTAPFREDLCQACYHIQETTRRTLDLILRVVEEPTGRKTYSQAWGLCLRHCIEAARIAEAPAALNELLTAQITRLRILEWELQEASRKRNWSVRYELKGPEEGAWLRAAQRFCGSTA
;
A
#
# COMPACT_ATOMS: atom_id res chain seq x y z
N MET A 1 -39.37 -45.97 38.84
CA MET A 1 -39.97 -44.67 39.22
C MET A 1 -38.84 -43.65 39.21
N ASP A 2 -38.80 -42.60 38.41
CA ASP A 2 -39.67 -42.14 37.34
C ASP A 2 -38.90 -41.07 36.54
N ARG A 3 -39.07 -41.13 35.22
CA ARG A 3 -39.00 -40.09 34.18
C ARG A 3 -38.14 -38.81 34.32
N LEU A 4 -37.27 -38.67 33.32
CA LEU A 4 -37.27 -37.59 32.30
C LEU A 4 -37.61 -36.15 32.76
N ALA A 5 -36.62 -35.27 32.65
CA ALA A 5 -36.84 -33.92 32.12
C ALA A 5 -35.57 -33.43 31.39
N ARG A 6 -35.52 -33.73 30.09
CA ARG A 6 -34.79 -32.91 29.11
C ARG A 6 -35.59 -31.63 28.87
N LEU A 7 -34.87 -30.55 28.57
CA LEU A 7 -35.15 -29.42 27.66
C LEU A 7 -34.79 -28.05 28.31
N PRO A 8 -34.41 -27.01 27.54
CA PRO A 8 -33.71 -27.02 26.26
C PRO A 8 -32.48 -26.07 26.25
N ALA A 9 -31.54 -26.39 25.36
CA ALA A 9 -30.63 -25.40 24.81
C ALA A 9 -31.44 -24.43 23.95
N ALA A 10 -31.56 -23.17 24.37
CA ALA A 10 -31.53 -21.98 23.52
C ALA A 10 -31.69 -20.70 24.36
N TRP A 11 -31.02 -19.63 23.93
CA TRP A 11 -31.15 -18.23 24.35
C TRP A 11 -30.34 -17.75 25.58
N SER A 12 -29.06 -17.42 25.35
CA SER A 12 -28.52 -16.10 25.75
C SER A 12 -27.32 -15.70 24.88
N HIS A 13 -27.54 -15.59 23.56
CA HIS A 13 -26.69 -14.75 22.70
C HIS A 13 -26.91 -13.26 23.06
N ARG A 14 -26.29 -12.77 24.15
CA ARG A 14 -26.17 -11.31 24.40
C ARG A 14 -25.16 -10.92 25.50
N THR A 15 -23.93 -11.43 25.49
CA THR A 15 -22.86 -10.95 26.41
C THR A 15 -21.50 -10.76 25.75
N SER A 16 -21.44 -10.59 24.43
CA SER A 16 -20.16 -10.32 23.72
C SER A 16 -19.69 -8.86 23.79
N SER A 17 -20.54 -7.89 24.14
CA SER A 17 -20.13 -6.47 24.18
C SER A 17 -19.46 -6.06 25.50
N ALA A 18 -19.90 -6.59 26.64
CA ALA A 18 -19.36 -6.22 27.95
C ALA A 18 -17.89 -6.65 28.13
N ARG A 19 -17.50 -7.80 27.56
CA ARG A 19 -16.10 -8.28 27.60
C ARG A 19 -15.12 -7.37 26.82
N ARG A 20 -15.55 -6.72 25.74
CA ARG A 20 -14.70 -5.79 24.95
C ARG A 20 -14.49 -4.43 25.61
N ILE A 21 -15.47 -3.96 26.39
CA ILE A 21 -15.36 -2.67 27.11
C ILE A 21 -14.41 -2.80 28.30
N ILE A 22 -14.48 -3.93 29.01
CA ILE A 22 -13.62 -4.21 30.16
C ILE A 22 -12.14 -4.35 29.72
N SER A 23 -11.85 -5.01 28.59
CA SER A 23 -10.45 -5.17 28.13
C SER A 23 -9.80 -3.84 27.75
N GLY A 24 -10.53 -2.95 27.06
CA GLY A 24 -10.00 -1.65 26.66
C GLY A 24 -9.77 -0.70 27.84
N LEU A 25 -10.62 -0.76 28.87
CA LEU A 25 -10.47 0.05 30.08
C LEU A 25 -9.30 -0.44 30.94
N TRP A 26 -9.12 -1.76 31.06
CA TRP A 26 -7.96 -2.35 31.75
C TRP A 26 -6.64 -2.02 31.05
N ASP A 27 -6.58 -2.06 29.72
CA ASP A 27 -5.38 -1.68 28.97
C ASP A 27 -4.99 -0.20 29.16
N VAL A 28 -5.98 0.69 29.30
CA VAL A 28 -5.75 2.12 29.56
C VAL A 28 -5.31 2.34 31.01
N LEU A 29 -5.92 1.64 31.96
CA LEU A 29 -5.55 1.68 33.38
C LEU A 29 -4.13 1.17 33.61
N VAL A 30 -3.77 0.03 33.03
CA VAL A 30 -2.42 -0.54 33.10
C VAL A 30 -1.39 0.42 32.48
N ARG A 31 -1.69 1.08 31.35
CA ARG A 31 -0.81 2.10 30.75
C ARG A 31 -0.60 3.36 31.61
N ASN A 32 -1.57 3.70 32.45
CA ASN A 32 -1.49 4.85 33.36
C ASN A 32 -0.89 4.48 34.73
N LEU A 33 -0.92 3.20 35.09
CA LEU A 33 -0.34 2.65 36.32
C LEU A 33 1.06 2.06 36.12
N GLU A 34 1.52 1.92 34.87
CA GLU A 34 2.91 1.59 34.53
C GLU A 34 3.85 2.61 35.20
N SER A 35 4.78 2.12 36.03
CA SER A 35 5.81 2.97 36.59
C SER A 35 6.65 3.61 35.47
N PRO A 36 7.21 4.82 35.68
CA PRO A 36 8.04 5.48 34.67
C PRO A 36 9.18 4.59 34.15
N GLU A 37 9.74 3.75 35.02
CA GLU A 37 10.82 2.81 34.72
C GLU A 37 10.36 1.68 33.78
N GLN A 38 9.21 1.05 34.07
CA GLN A 38 8.62 0.02 33.21
C GLN A 38 8.23 0.57 31.84
N LYS A 39 7.73 1.81 31.81
CA LYS A 39 7.41 2.50 30.56
C LYS A 39 8.66 2.77 29.73
N LEU A 40 9.76 3.20 30.36
CA LEU A 40 11.06 3.39 29.73
C LEU A 40 11.65 2.08 29.21
N ASP A 41 11.57 1.00 29.99
CA ASP A 41 12.12 -0.31 29.61
C ASP A 41 11.36 -0.93 28.44
N ARG A 42 10.03 -0.77 28.41
CA ARG A 42 9.19 -1.15 27.27
C ARG A 42 9.50 -0.33 26.02
N LEU A 43 9.73 0.98 26.16
CA LEU A 43 10.12 1.85 25.05
C LEU A 43 11.53 1.54 24.53
N ARG A 44 12.43 1.09 25.41
CA ARG A 44 13.79 0.65 25.04
C ARG A 44 13.81 -0.66 24.27
N THR A 45 12.90 -1.58 24.58
CA THR A 45 12.81 -2.90 23.95
C THR A 45 11.89 -2.94 22.72
N ALA A 46 10.91 -2.01 22.62
CA ALA A 46 10.02 -1.87 21.46
C ALA A 46 10.70 -1.71 20.08
N PRO A 47 11.82 -0.98 19.91
CA PRO A 47 12.50 -0.86 18.62
C PRO A 47 13.22 -2.15 18.16
N PHE A 48 13.42 -3.12 19.04
CA PHE A 48 14.21 -4.33 18.79
C PHE A 48 13.38 -5.64 18.72
N ARG A 49 12.07 -5.56 18.45
CA ARG A 49 11.26 -6.77 18.20
C ARG A 49 11.67 -7.43 16.87
N GLU A 50 11.64 -8.76 16.86
CA GLU A 50 12.43 -9.60 15.94
C GLU A 50 12.03 -9.55 14.45
N ASP A 51 10.85 -9.05 14.08
CA ASP A 51 10.43 -9.09 12.67
C ASP A 51 10.80 -7.82 11.88
N LEU A 52 10.65 -6.62 12.47
CA LEU A 52 11.01 -5.32 11.89
C LEU A 52 11.16 -4.26 12.99
N CYS A 53 12.06 -3.29 12.82
CA CYS A 53 12.06 -2.10 13.69
C CYS A 53 10.78 -1.27 13.48
N GLN A 54 10.34 -0.50 14.49
CA GLN A 54 9.09 0.27 14.42
C GLN A 54 9.04 1.25 13.23
N ALA A 55 10.18 1.83 12.84
CA ALA A 55 10.27 2.71 11.69
C ALA A 55 9.94 1.95 10.38
N CYS A 56 10.54 0.77 10.18
CA CYS A 56 10.27 -0.07 9.01
C CYS A 56 8.81 -0.54 8.97
N TYR A 57 8.24 -0.91 10.13
CA TYR A 57 6.83 -1.27 10.22
C TYR A 57 5.92 -0.10 9.80
N HIS A 58 6.18 1.10 10.30
CA HIS A 58 5.42 2.29 9.93
C HIS A 58 5.52 2.63 8.45
N ILE A 59 6.70 2.49 7.84
CA ILE A 59 6.87 2.67 6.39
C ILE A 59 5.98 1.68 5.63
N GLN A 60 6.03 0.39 5.95
CA GLN A 60 5.23 -0.62 5.26
C GLN A 60 3.73 -0.39 5.42
N GLU A 61 3.26 -0.13 6.65
CA GLU A 61 1.84 0.07 6.90
C GLU A 61 1.31 1.38 6.28
N THR A 62 2.15 2.42 6.24
CA THR A 62 1.80 3.68 5.56
C THR A 62 1.70 3.46 4.05
N THR A 63 2.69 2.80 3.45
CA THR A 63 2.65 2.42 2.02
C THR A 63 1.37 1.66 1.71
N ARG A 64 1.05 0.60 2.48
CA ARG A 64 -0.15 -0.20 2.28
C ARG A 64 -1.44 0.63 2.31
N ARG A 65 -1.59 1.51 3.32
CA ARG A 65 -2.77 2.38 3.46
C ARG A 65 -2.87 3.41 2.34
N THR A 66 -1.74 3.97 1.91
CA THR A 66 -1.70 4.90 0.78
C THR A 66 -2.09 4.22 -0.52
N LEU A 67 -1.64 2.98 -0.76
CA LEU A 67 -2.03 2.21 -1.94
C LEU A 67 -3.52 1.87 -1.93
N ASP A 68 -4.08 1.45 -0.80
CA ASP A 68 -5.53 1.23 -0.63
C ASP A 68 -6.33 2.51 -0.93
N LEU A 69 -5.88 3.65 -0.41
CA LEU A 69 -6.51 4.94 -0.70
C LEU A 69 -6.47 5.27 -2.20
N ILE A 70 -5.33 5.07 -2.87
CA ILE A 70 -5.20 5.32 -4.32
C ILE A 70 -6.17 4.44 -5.11
N LEU A 71 -6.30 3.16 -4.75
CA LEU A 71 -7.25 2.25 -5.40
C LEU A 71 -8.69 2.77 -5.28
N ARG A 72 -9.11 3.19 -4.08
CA ARG A 72 -10.44 3.79 -3.86
C ARG A 72 -10.64 5.09 -4.62
N VAL A 73 -9.62 5.94 -4.69
CA VAL A 73 -9.69 7.20 -5.45
C VAL A 73 -9.86 6.95 -6.95
N VAL A 74 -9.21 5.90 -7.49
CA VAL A 74 -9.30 5.55 -8.92
C VAL A 74 -10.67 4.99 -9.33
N GLU A 75 -11.47 4.51 -8.38
CA GLU A 75 -12.86 4.09 -8.65
C GLU A 75 -13.69 5.25 -9.18
N GLU A 76 -13.53 6.43 -8.57
CA GLU A 76 -14.24 7.65 -8.93
C GLU A 76 -13.73 8.25 -10.26
N PRO A 77 -14.61 8.73 -11.15
CA PRO A 77 -14.21 9.27 -12.47
C PRO A 77 -13.19 10.43 -12.38
N THR A 78 -13.34 11.31 -11.40
CA THR A 78 -12.43 12.45 -11.18
C THR A 78 -11.06 11.98 -10.69
N GLY A 79 -11.03 11.01 -9.78
CA GLY A 79 -9.79 10.41 -9.28
C GLY A 79 -9.07 9.60 -10.35
N ARG A 80 -9.81 8.84 -11.18
CA ARG A 80 -9.27 8.14 -12.36
C ARG A 80 -8.60 9.08 -13.35
N LYS A 81 -9.27 10.19 -13.69
CA LYS A 81 -8.72 11.23 -14.57
C LYS A 81 -7.46 11.86 -13.98
N THR A 82 -7.49 12.18 -12.69
CA THR A 82 -6.33 12.76 -12.01
C THR A 82 -5.16 11.78 -11.99
N TYR A 83 -5.43 10.51 -11.69
CA TYR A 83 -4.42 9.45 -11.68
C TYR A 83 -3.81 9.23 -13.06
N SER A 84 -4.60 9.25 -14.14
CA SER A 84 -4.10 9.04 -15.51
C SER A 84 -3.21 10.18 -16.01
N GLN A 85 -3.45 11.41 -15.55
CA GLN A 85 -2.65 12.60 -15.88
C GLN A 85 -1.40 12.74 -15.01
N ALA A 86 -1.41 12.20 -13.79
CA ALA A 86 -0.27 12.22 -12.89
C ALA A 86 0.85 11.26 -13.31
N TRP A 87 1.99 11.34 -12.61
CA TRP A 87 3.09 10.40 -12.78
C TRP A 87 2.63 8.96 -12.54
N GLY A 88 1.79 8.73 -11.54
CA GLY A 88 1.32 7.39 -11.13
C GLY A 88 2.31 6.65 -10.25
N LEU A 89 1.99 5.40 -9.92
CA LEU A 89 2.87 4.53 -9.12
C LEU A 89 4.13 4.11 -9.89
N CYS A 90 5.21 3.85 -9.15
CA CYS A 90 6.34 3.07 -9.67
C CYS A 90 5.93 1.59 -9.80
N LEU A 91 6.69 0.82 -10.58
CA LEU A 91 6.36 -0.58 -10.87
C LEU A 91 6.32 -1.44 -9.60
N ARG A 92 7.23 -1.20 -8.64
CA ARG A 92 7.22 -1.87 -7.33
C ARG A 92 5.88 -1.69 -6.63
N HIS A 93 5.43 -0.44 -6.47
CA HIS A 93 4.18 -0.13 -5.79
C HIS A 93 2.94 -0.49 -6.62
N CYS A 94 3.05 -0.55 -7.95
CA CYS A 94 1.99 -1.07 -8.82
C CYS A 94 1.72 -2.57 -8.56
N ILE A 95 2.79 -3.37 -8.45
CA ILE A 95 2.69 -4.79 -8.11
C ILE A 95 2.10 -4.97 -6.72
N GLU A 96 2.51 -4.15 -5.76
CA GLU A 96 1.96 -4.18 -4.40
C GLU A 96 0.47 -3.80 -4.37
N ALA A 97 0.08 -2.75 -5.09
CA ALA A 97 -1.32 -2.37 -5.26
C ALA A 97 -2.14 -3.52 -5.85
N ALA A 98 -1.62 -4.21 -6.87
CA ALA A 98 -2.28 -5.38 -7.46
C ALA A 98 -2.46 -6.55 -6.49
N ARG A 99 -1.58 -6.70 -5.49
CA ARG A 99 -1.71 -7.75 -4.47
C ARG A 99 -2.77 -7.45 -3.42
N ILE A 100 -2.99 -6.16 -3.10
CA ILE A 100 -3.93 -5.76 -2.05
C ILE A 100 -5.30 -5.33 -2.59
N ALA A 101 -5.45 -5.17 -3.90
CA ALA A 101 -6.68 -4.68 -4.49
C ALA A 101 -7.83 -5.67 -4.31
N GLU A 102 -8.91 -5.20 -3.68
CA GLU A 102 -10.15 -5.95 -3.52
C GLU A 102 -11.11 -5.72 -4.69
N ALA A 103 -11.02 -4.55 -5.35
CA ALA A 103 -11.90 -4.13 -6.44
C ALA A 103 -11.23 -4.34 -7.82
N PRO A 104 -11.73 -5.28 -8.66
CA PRO A 104 -11.12 -5.56 -9.96
C PRO A 104 -11.16 -4.38 -10.94
N ALA A 105 -12.20 -3.54 -10.87
CA ALA A 105 -12.36 -2.40 -11.78
C ALA A 105 -11.31 -1.31 -11.52
N ALA A 106 -11.10 -0.94 -10.26
CA ALA A 106 -10.09 0.04 -9.86
C ALA A 106 -8.68 -0.41 -10.27
N LEU A 107 -8.38 -1.70 -10.03
CA LEU A 107 -7.12 -2.29 -10.42
C LEU A 107 -6.93 -2.26 -11.94
N ASN A 108 -7.97 -2.59 -12.71
CA ASN A 108 -7.88 -2.58 -14.17
C ASN A 108 -7.57 -1.17 -14.72
N GLU A 109 -8.21 -0.14 -14.18
CA GLU A 109 -7.93 1.25 -14.55
C GLU A 109 -6.49 1.66 -14.20
N LEU A 110 -6.05 1.29 -13.00
CA LEU A 110 -4.68 1.52 -12.55
C LEU A 110 -3.67 0.84 -13.49
N LEU A 111 -3.87 -0.44 -13.81
CA LEU A 111 -2.99 -1.22 -14.67
C LEU A 111 -3.01 -0.72 -16.12
N THR A 112 -4.18 -0.37 -16.65
CA THR A 112 -4.32 0.18 -18.01
C THR A 112 -3.52 1.49 -18.14
N ALA A 113 -3.63 2.36 -17.15
CA ALA A 113 -2.86 3.61 -17.12
C ALA A 113 -1.35 3.34 -16.99
N GLN A 114 -0.93 2.28 -16.28
CA GLN A 114 0.48 1.90 -16.16
C GLN A 114 1.04 1.29 -17.45
N ILE A 115 0.31 0.39 -18.09
CA ILE A 115 0.69 -0.22 -19.37
C ILE A 115 0.86 0.86 -20.44
N THR A 116 -0.05 1.83 -20.52
CA THR A 116 0.05 2.95 -21.47
C THR A 116 1.35 3.73 -21.28
N ARG A 117 1.72 4.04 -20.03
CA ARG A 117 2.98 4.75 -19.72
C ARG A 117 4.21 3.93 -20.07
N LEU A 118 4.20 2.63 -19.78
CA LEU A 118 5.30 1.73 -20.10
C LEU A 118 5.50 1.59 -21.61
N ARG A 119 4.42 1.55 -22.40
CA ARG A 119 4.48 1.51 -23.87
C ARG A 119 5.06 2.80 -24.46
N ILE A 120 4.65 3.97 -23.94
CA ILE A 120 5.23 5.25 -24.36
C ILE A 120 6.73 5.26 -24.06
N LEU A 121 7.11 4.86 -22.84
CA LEU A 121 8.50 4.84 -22.42
C LEU A 121 9.34 3.82 -23.20
N GLU A 122 8.79 2.66 -23.52
CA GLU A 122 9.41 1.66 -24.39
C GLU A 122 9.71 2.25 -25.77
N TRP A 123 8.72 2.92 -26.38
CA TRP A 123 8.91 3.59 -27.66
C TRP A 123 10.00 4.66 -27.58
N GLU A 124 9.99 5.51 -26.54
CA GLU A 124 11.01 6.55 -26.37
C GLU A 124 12.41 5.93 -26.18
N LEU A 125 12.54 4.83 -25.45
CA LEU A 125 13.82 4.13 -25.29
C LEU A 125 14.32 3.53 -26.60
N GLN A 126 13.43 2.94 -27.39
CA GLN A 126 13.74 2.42 -28.72
C GLN A 126 14.19 3.56 -29.65
N GLU A 127 13.51 4.70 -29.59
CA GLU A 127 13.84 5.86 -30.41
C GLU A 127 15.18 6.49 -30.00
N ALA A 128 15.44 6.61 -28.70
CA ALA A 128 16.73 7.04 -28.17
C ALA A 128 17.87 6.10 -28.59
N SER A 129 17.61 4.78 -28.61
CA SER A 129 18.56 3.78 -29.11
C SER A 129 18.80 3.91 -30.61
N ARG A 130 17.73 4.06 -31.41
CA ARG A 130 17.81 4.25 -32.88
C ARG A 130 18.63 5.48 -33.25
N LYS A 131 18.38 6.62 -32.59
CA LYS A 131 19.06 7.90 -32.84
C LYS A 131 20.51 7.93 -32.37
N ARG A 132 20.98 6.94 -31.62
CA ARG A 132 22.41 6.76 -31.35
C ARG A 132 23.18 6.25 -32.57
N ASN A 133 22.49 5.76 -33.60
CA ASN A 133 23.15 5.32 -34.82
C ASN A 133 23.72 6.51 -35.60
N TRP A 134 24.97 6.38 -36.05
CA TRP A 134 25.69 7.40 -36.81
C TRP A 134 24.99 7.80 -38.12
N SER A 135 24.24 6.88 -38.74
CA SER A 135 23.52 7.12 -40.00
C SER A 135 22.44 8.20 -39.88
N VAL A 136 21.88 8.40 -38.67
CA VAL A 136 20.79 9.35 -38.40
C VAL A 136 21.24 10.53 -37.52
N ARG A 137 22.55 10.78 -37.47
CA ARG A 137 23.17 11.82 -36.61
C ARG A 137 22.68 13.26 -36.84
N TYR A 138 22.06 13.52 -37.99
CA TYR A 138 21.51 14.83 -38.35
C TYR A 138 20.08 15.03 -37.86
N GLU A 139 19.41 13.97 -37.40
CA GLU A 139 18.10 14.09 -36.78
C GLU A 139 18.20 14.81 -35.44
N LEU A 140 17.25 15.70 -35.15
CA LEU A 140 17.18 16.37 -33.87
C LEU A 140 16.83 15.38 -32.77
N LYS A 141 17.52 15.53 -31.65
CA LYS A 141 17.21 14.81 -30.42
C LYS A 141 16.06 15.50 -29.71
N GLY A 142 15.16 14.71 -29.15
CA GLY A 142 13.97 15.18 -28.46
C GLY A 142 13.89 14.68 -27.01
N PRO A 143 12.67 14.62 -26.43
CA PRO A 143 12.48 14.21 -25.04
C PRO A 143 12.93 12.77 -24.75
N GLU A 144 13.12 11.95 -25.79
CA GLU A 144 13.62 10.58 -25.68
C GLU A 144 15.02 10.48 -25.06
N GLU A 145 15.86 11.52 -25.13
CA GLU A 145 17.20 11.49 -24.53
C GLU A 145 17.16 11.20 -23.01
N GLY A 146 16.12 11.70 -22.33
CA GLY A 146 15.90 11.49 -20.90
C GLY A 146 15.11 10.22 -20.56
N ALA A 147 14.73 9.41 -21.55
CA ALA A 147 13.87 8.24 -21.34
C ALA A 147 14.48 7.21 -20.39
N TRP A 148 15.79 6.98 -20.43
CA TRP A 148 16.47 6.02 -19.53
C TRP A 148 16.36 6.41 -18.05
N LEU A 149 16.43 7.71 -17.73
CA LEU A 149 16.28 8.20 -16.36
C LEU A 149 14.83 8.04 -15.89
N ARG A 150 13.87 8.42 -16.74
CA ARG A 150 12.44 8.22 -16.46
C ARG A 150 12.09 6.73 -16.30
N ALA A 151 12.75 5.85 -17.05
CA ALA A 151 12.61 4.41 -16.89
C ALA A 151 13.13 3.94 -15.53
N ALA A 152 14.34 4.32 -15.13
CA ALA A 152 14.86 3.98 -13.82
C ALA A 152 13.94 4.47 -12.68
N GLN A 153 13.44 5.71 -12.76
CA GLN A 153 12.47 6.27 -11.82
C GLN A 153 11.13 5.50 -11.82
N ARG A 154 10.70 5.01 -12.98
CA ARG A 154 9.47 4.19 -13.09
C ARG A 154 9.62 2.85 -12.37
N PHE A 155 10.78 2.23 -12.42
CA PHE A 155 11.03 0.94 -11.75
C PHE A 155 11.31 1.10 -10.25
N CYS A 156 12.13 2.08 -9.88
CA CYS A 156 12.63 2.22 -8.51
C CYS A 156 11.83 3.22 -7.65
N GLY A 157 11.00 4.06 -8.27
CA GLY A 157 10.50 5.29 -7.66
C GLY A 157 11.50 6.44 -7.84
N SER A 158 11.03 7.68 -7.73
CA SER A 158 11.91 8.85 -7.68
C SER A 158 12.34 9.12 -6.24
N THR A 159 13.59 9.48 -6.04
CA THR A 159 14.13 9.97 -4.76
C THR A 159 14.00 11.49 -4.61
N ALA A 160 13.27 12.13 -5.52
CA ALA A 160 13.10 13.59 -5.55
C ALA A 160 12.27 14.09 -4.38
#